data_AF-A0A7X2TVL0-F1
#
_entry.id   AF-A0A7X2TVL0-F1
#
_cell.length_a   1.000
_cell.length_b   1.000
_cell.length_c   1.000
_cell.angle_alpha   90.00
_cell.angle_beta   90.00
_cell.angle_gamma   90.00
#
_symmetry.space_group_name_H-M   'P 1'
#
loop_
_entity.id
_entity.type
_entity.pdbx_description
1 polymer ?
#
loop_
_entity_poly.entity_id
_entity_poly.type
_entity_poly.pdbx_seq_one_letter_code
_entity_poly.pdbx_strand_id
1 'polypeptide(L)'
;MSIITRRAAIRLLAQPARPAAVNVTVLSTMLSGRFTGEWGFAAMVEIDGKRILFDTGNRPETVLNNLREMKMDLAGVPSVILTHHHRDHTGGLVT
;
A
#
# COMPACT_ATOMS: atom_id res chain seq x y z
N MET A 1 -13.04 -46.03 40.30
CA MET A 1 -13.23 -45.66 38.88
C MET A 1 -13.15 -44.14 38.80
N SER A 2 -12.01 -43.58 38.40
CA SER A 2 -11.79 -42.12 38.38
C SER A 2 -11.66 -41.67 36.94
N ILE A 3 -12.63 -40.86 36.49
CA ILE A 3 -12.66 -40.31 35.13
C ILE A 3 -11.84 -39.02 35.15
N ILE A 4 -10.65 -39.07 34.56
CA ILE A 4 -9.80 -37.89 34.36
C ILE A 4 -10.33 -37.14 33.14
N THR A 5 -11.08 -36.07 33.36
CA THR A 5 -11.51 -35.14 32.31
C THR A 5 -10.35 -34.24 31.92
N ARG A 6 -9.68 -34.54 30.81
CA ARG A 6 -8.72 -33.61 30.19
C ARG A 6 -9.50 -32.49 29.49
N ARG A 7 -9.50 -31.29 30.07
CA ARG A 7 -9.95 -30.08 29.35
C ARG A 7 -8.89 -29.69 28.33
N ALA A 8 -9.22 -29.79 27.04
CA ALA A 8 -8.42 -29.20 25.98
C ALA A 8 -8.50 -27.68 26.08
N ALA A 9 -7.37 -27.02 26.32
CA ALA A 9 -7.27 -25.56 26.27
C ALA A 9 -7.27 -25.11 24.80
N ILE A 10 -8.36 -24.49 24.36
CA ILE A 10 -8.41 -23.79 23.08
C ILE A 10 -7.49 -22.57 23.20
N ARG A 11 -6.36 -22.60 22.49
CA ARG A 11 -5.43 -21.47 22.43
C ARG A 11 -6.06 -20.39 21.53
N LEU A 12 -6.67 -19.39 22.17
CA LEU A 12 -7.18 -18.21 21.47
C LEU A 12 -5.99 -17.52 20.80
N LEU A 13 -5.91 -17.56 19.47
CA LEU A 13 -4.91 -16.78 18.73
C LEU A 13 -5.23 -15.31 18.98
N ALA A 14 -4.26 -14.58 19.55
CA ALA A 14 -4.39 -13.13 19.68
C ALA A 14 -4.63 -12.55 18.28
N GLN A 15 -5.72 -11.81 18.11
CA GLN A 15 -5.92 -11.06 16.87
C GLN A 15 -4.74 -10.10 16.70
N PRO A 16 -4.22 -9.93 15.47
CA PRO A 16 -3.22 -8.91 15.23
C PRO A 16 -3.79 -7.57 15.71
N ALA A 17 -2.98 -6.84 16.47
CA ALA A 17 -3.38 -5.53 16.96
C ALA A 17 -3.80 -4.66 15.78
N ARG A 18 -4.92 -3.94 15.92
CA ARG A 18 -5.34 -2.97 14.91
C ARG A 18 -4.29 -1.85 14.83
N PRO A 19 -3.96 -1.36 13.62
CA PRO A 19 -3.06 -0.22 13.49
C PRO A 19 -3.66 1.01 14.18
N ALA A 20 -2.80 1.81 14.81
CA ALA A 20 -3.21 3.04 15.48
C ALA A 20 -3.51 4.17 14.49
N ALA A 21 -2.78 4.21 13.36
CA ALA A 21 -3.00 5.17 12.29
C ALA A 21 -2.83 4.52 10.91
N VAL A 22 -3.74 4.85 9.99
CA VAL A 22 -3.70 4.44 8.58
C VAL A 22 -4.01 5.65 7.71
N ASN A 23 -3.14 5.93 6.75
CA ASN A 23 -3.37 6.93 5.71
C ASN A 23 -3.13 6.30 4.34
N VAL A 24 -4.01 6.59 3.38
CA VAL A 24 -3.89 6.14 1.99
C VAL A 24 -4.04 7.35 1.10
N THR A 25 -2.98 7.70 0.38
CA THR A 25 -2.97 8.82 -0.57
C THR A 25 -2.89 8.25 -1.98
N VAL A 26 -3.89 8.52 -2.81
CA VAL A 26 -3.88 8.14 -4.23
C VAL A 26 -2.91 9.05 -4.97
N LEU A 27 -1.89 8.45 -5.58
CA LEU A 27 -0.83 9.16 -6.32
C LEU A 27 -1.11 9.16 -7.82
N SER A 28 -1.81 8.16 -8.34
CA SER A 28 -2.17 8.06 -9.76
C SER A 28 -3.49 7.28 -9.92
N THR A 29 -4.37 7.77 -10.80
CA THR A 29 -5.64 7.12 -11.18
C THR A 29 -6.15 7.66 -12.53
N MET A 30 -7.17 7.02 -13.10
CA MET A 30 -7.84 7.41 -14.35
C MET A 30 -8.47 8.80 -14.30
N LEU A 31 -8.74 9.33 -13.11
CA LEU A 31 -9.34 10.64 -12.92
C LEU A 31 -8.27 11.73 -12.94
N SER A 32 -8.40 12.68 -13.87
CA SER A 32 -7.66 13.94 -13.83
C SER A 32 -8.46 14.97 -13.04
N GLY A 33 -7.81 15.64 -12.10
CA GLY A 33 -8.39 16.73 -11.31
C GLY A 33 -7.35 17.82 -11.09
N ARG A 34 -6.95 18.03 -9.83
CA ARG A 34 -5.87 18.94 -9.48
C ARG A 34 -4.49 18.47 -9.96
N PHE A 35 -4.31 17.16 -10.14
CA PHE A 35 -3.06 16.52 -10.54
C PHE A 35 -3.23 15.73 -11.83
N THR A 36 -2.12 15.24 -12.37
CA THR A 36 -2.10 14.48 -13.61
C THR A 36 -2.75 13.11 -13.44
N GLY A 37 -3.82 12.85 -14.19
CA GLY A 37 -4.42 11.53 -14.32
C GLY A 37 -3.76 10.66 -15.40
N GLU A 38 -3.92 9.34 -15.29
CA GLU A 38 -3.57 8.37 -16.32
C GLU A 38 -4.40 7.09 -16.20
N TRP A 39 -4.50 6.31 -17.28
CA TRP A 39 -4.89 4.91 -17.14
C TRP A 39 -3.82 4.17 -16.34
N GLY A 40 -4.06 3.95 -15.06
CA GLY A 40 -3.18 3.24 -14.14
C GLY A 40 -3.49 3.52 -12.69
N PHE A 41 -2.72 2.91 -11.78
CA PHE A 41 -2.91 3.10 -10.35
C PHE A 41 -1.57 3.18 -9.60
N ALA A 42 -1.52 4.08 -8.62
CA ALA A 42 -0.50 4.08 -7.58
C ALA A 42 -1.04 4.76 -6.32
N ALA A 43 -0.63 4.29 -5.14
CA ALA A 43 -0.96 4.91 -3.87
C ALA A 43 0.20 4.83 -2.88
N MET A 44 0.34 5.87 -2.05
CA MET A 44 1.14 5.81 -0.83
C MET A 44 0.26 5.25 0.29
N VAL A 45 0.70 4.16 0.90
CA VAL A 45 0.06 3.58 2.09
C VAL A 45 0.96 3.80 3.29
N GLU A 46 0.46 4.52 4.29
CA GLU A 46 1.17 4.77 5.55
C GLU A 46 0.42 4.08 6.70
N ILE A 47 1.08 3.18 7.42
CA ILE A 47 0.51 2.44 8.55
C ILE A 47 1.48 2.53 9.73
N ASP A 48 1.05 3.17 10.83
CA ASP A 48 1.86 3.36 12.03
C ASP A 48 3.29 3.89 11.74
N GLY A 49 3.38 4.86 10.82
CA GLY A 49 4.64 5.48 10.39
C GLY A 49 5.46 4.68 9.37
N LYS A 50 5.04 3.47 8.99
CA LYS A 50 5.66 2.69 7.90
C LYS A 50 5.04 3.07 6.58
N ARG A 51 5.87 3.21 5.54
CA ARG A 51 5.43 3.62 4.20
C ARG A 51 5.60 2.48 3.18
N ILE A 52 4.61 2.34 2.31
CA ILE A 52 4.58 1.39 1.21
C ILE A 52 4.11 2.12 -0.04
N LEU A 53 4.81 1.94 -1.16
CA LEU A 53 4.30 2.30 -2.47
C LEU A 53 3.50 1.12 -3.02
N PHE A 54 2.22 1.34 -3.27
CA PHE A 54 1.31 0.33 -3.80
C PHE A 54 1.04 0.64 -5.27
N ASP A 55 1.51 -0.23 -6.17
CA ASP A 55 1.65 0.00 -7.62
C ASP A 55 2.44 1.26 -7.97
N THR A 56 2.73 1.44 -9.26
CA THR A 56 3.63 2.49 -9.76
C THR A 56 3.07 3.27 -10.94
N GLY A 57 1.81 3.03 -11.31
CA GLY A 57 1.18 3.68 -12.45
C GLY A 57 1.70 3.17 -13.80
N ASN A 58 1.33 3.90 -14.85
CA ASN A 58 1.54 3.50 -16.24
C ASN A 58 2.70 4.21 -16.93
N ARG A 59 2.92 5.48 -16.58
CA ARG A 59 4.00 6.30 -17.15
C ARG A 59 5.07 6.53 -16.08
N PRO A 60 6.36 6.50 -16.47
CA PRO A 60 7.48 6.69 -15.53
C PRO A 60 7.37 7.92 -14.62
N GLU A 61 6.81 9.02 -15.14
CA GLU A 61 6.85 10.32 -14.47
C GLU A 61 5.55 10.71 -13.76
N THR A 62 4.41 10.05 -13.98
CA THR A 62 3.11 10.53 -13.44
C THR A 62 3.14 10.60 -11.92
N VAL A 63 3.55 9.51 -11.27
CA VAL A 63 3.64 9.44 -9.79
C VAL A 63 4.63 10.47 -9.26
N LEU A 64 5.79 10.61 -9.89
CA LEU A 64 6.83 11.55 -9.47
C LEU A 64 6.37 13.02 -9.61
N ASN A 65 5.69 13.36 -10.69
CA ASN A 65 5.13 14.69 -10.89
C ASN A 65 4.03 15.00 -9.88
N ASN A 66 3.12 14.06 -9.65
CA ASN A 66 2.04 14.25 -8.68
C ASN A 66 2.58 14.41 -7.25
N LEU A 67 3.60 13.63 -6.85
CA LEU A 67 4.28 13.81 -5.56
C LEU A 67 4.90 15.20 -5.42
N ARG A 68 5.58 15.71 -6.45
CA ARG A 68 6.15 17.08 -6.44
C ARG A 68 5.06 18.13 -6.25
N GLU A 69 3.94 18.02 -6.95
CA GLU A 69 2.81 18.96 -6.82
C GLU A 69 2.10 18.85 -5.46
N MET A 70 2.05 17.65 -4.88
CA MET A 70 1.55 17.39 -3.53
C MET A 70 2.54 17.82 -2.42
N LYS A 71 3.76 18.23 -2.77
CA LYS A 71 4.87 18.49 -1.82
C LYS A 71 5.20 17.25 -0.96
N MET A 72 5.18 16.08 -1.58
CA MET A 72 5.52 14.79 -1.01
C MET A 72 6.70 14.16 -1.77
N ASP A 73 7.32 13.14 -1.19
CA ASP A 73 8.38 12.35 -1.84
C ASP A 73 8.22 10.85 -1.51
N LEU A 74 9.07 10.02 -2.12
CA LEU A 74 9.18 8.59 -1.81
C LEU A 74 10.31 8.32 -0.81
N ALA A 75 10.83 9.35 -0.11
CA ALA A 75 11.89 9.14 0.87
C ALA A 75 11.36 8.29 2.03
N GLY A 76 12.13 7.26 2.40
CA GLY A 76 11.74 6.32 3.45
C GLY A 76 10.63 5.35 3.07
N VAL A 77 10.42 5.09 1.77
CA VAL A 77 9.54 4.00 1.28
C VAL A 77 10.37 2.77 0.93
N PRO A 78 10.60 1.84 1.87
CA PRO A 78 11.46 0.68 1.64
C PRO A 78 10.81 -0.43 0.79
N SER A 79 9.49 -0.39 0.64
CA SER A 79 8.71 -1.48 0.08
C SER A 79 7.80 -1.00 -1.04
N VAL A 80 7.81 -1.75 -2.14
CA VAL A 80 6.85 -1.62 -3.24
C VAL A 80 6.02 -2.91 -3.29
N ILE A 81 4.69 -2.77 -3.37
CA ILE A 81 3.78 -3.88 -3.63
C ILE A 81 3.21 -3.67 -5.03
N LEU A 82 3.36 -4.67 -5.89
CA LEU A 82 2.72 -4.70 -7.21
C LEU A 82 1.54 -5.65 -7.15
N THR A 83 0.36 -5.16 -7.50
CA THR A 83 -0.87 -5.96 -7.50
C THR A 83 -0.85 -7.05 -8.56
N HIS A 84 -0.38 -6.71 -9.76
CA HIS A 84 -0.23 -7.60 -10.90
C HIS A 84 0.72 -6.99 -11.94
N HIS A 85 0.96 -7.73 -13.02
CA HIS A 85 2.04 -7.46 -13.98
C HIS A 85 1.66 -6.50 -15.12
N HIS A 86 0.45 -5.94 -15.15
CA HIS A 86 0.08 -5.06 -16.24
C HIS A 86 0.85 -3.74 -16.19
N ARG A 87 1.08 -3.17 -17.36
CA ARG A 87 1.89 -1.95 -17.52
C ARG A 87 1.32 -0.78 -16.74
N ASP A 88 0.02 -0.69 -16.59
CA ASP A 88 -0.67 0.38 -15.89
C ASP A 88 -0.52 0.35 -14.36
N HIS A 89 0.16 -0.68 -13.84
CA HIS A 89 0.54 -0.85 -12.43
C HIS A 89 2.07 -0.90 -12.23
N THR A 90 2.82 -1.24 -13.28
CA THR A 90 4.27 -1.51 -13.21
C THR A 90 5.10 -0.51 -14.01
N GLY A 91 4.49 0.33 -14.84
CA GLY A 91 5.16 1.20 -15.80
C GLY A 91 5.94 2.35 -15.18
N GLY A 92 5.75 2.63 -13.89
CA GLY A 92 6.58 3.55 -13.12
C GLY A 92 7.93 2.97 -12.69
N LEU A 93 8.10 1.65 -12.72
CA LEU A 93 9.39 1.01 -12.50
C LEU A 93 10.21 1.10 -13.79
N VAL A 94 11.24 1.94 -13.76
CA VAL A 94 12.22 2.01 -14.86
C VAL A 94 13.22 0.87 -14.66
N THR A 95 13.30 -0.02 -15.65
CA THR A 95 14.35 -1.05 -15.77
C THR A 95 15.51 -0.54 -16.61
#